data_AF-A0AAV1T8E1-F1
#
_entry.id   AF-A0AAV1T8E1-F1
#
_cell.length_a   1.000
_cell.length_b   1.000
_cell.length_c   1.000
_cell.angle_alpha   90.00
_cell.angle_beta   90.00
_cell.angle_gamma   90.00
#
_symmetry.space_group_name_H-M   'P 1'
#
loop_
_entity.id
_entity.type
_entity.pdbx_description
1 polymer ?
#
loop_
_entity_poly.entity_id
_entity_poly.type
_entity_poly.pdbx_seq_one_letter_code
_entity_poly.pdbx_strand_id
1 'polypeptide(L)'
;MLLNSEARGVMRILTESLEQFDRVIRRRRFGFQSFIYFPKVNADALFERCCLVCNKSFSLFRREFDCQLCGHMVCNDCSEQYDVEVRIGEIRKTRCCRLCVVRVDACKYDDEDLLPALGPIIV
;
A
#
# COMPACT_ATOMS: atom_id res chain seq x y z
N MET A 1 7.81 -7.32 -39.52
CA MET A 1 6.36 -7.10 -39.67
C MET A 1 6.06 -5.66 -39.27
N LEU A 2 5.90 -4.76 -40.24
CA LEU A 2 5.67 -3.33 -39.97
C LEU A 2 4.23 -3.16 -39.49
N LEU A 3 4.04 -2.87 -38.20
CA LEU A 3 2.74 -2.45 -37.68
C LEU A 3 2.29 -1.17 -38.41
N ASN A 4 1.13 -1.27 -39.09
CA ASN A 4 0.41 -0.16 -39.71
C ASN A 4 0.27 1.01 -38.72
N SER A 5 0.34 2.27 -39.19
CA SER A 5 0.23 3.48 -38.36
C SER A 5 -1.06 3.50 -37.55
N GLU A 6 -2.17 3.04 -38.15
CA GLU A 6 -3.45 2.88 -37.47
C GLU A 6 -3.37 1.85 -36.33
N ALA A 7 -2.72 0.72 -36.58
CA ALA A 7 -2.52 -0.31 -35.56
C ALA A 7 -1.67 0.19 -34.38
N ARG A 8 -0.65 1.03 -34.63
CA ARG A 8 0.11 1.70 -33.55
C ARG A 8 -0.75 2.66 -32.76
N GLY A 9 -1.63 3.41 -33.43
CA GLY A 9 -2.58 4.32 -32.79
C GLY A 9 -3.52 3.58 -31.84
N VAL A 10 -4.11 2.48 -32.29
CA VAL A 10 -4.98 1.62 -31.47
C VAL A 10 -4.22 1.03 -30.29
N MET A 11 -3.02 0.48 -30.51
CA MET A 11 -2.21 -0.09 -29.42
C MET A 11 -1.86 0.93 -28.34
N ARG A 12 -1.57 2.19 -28.73
CA ARG A 12 -1.31 3.27 -27.77
C ARG A 12 -2.54 3.55 -26.90
N ILE A 13 -3.72 3.71 -27.52
CA ILE A 13 -4.97 3.97 -26.79
C ILE A 13 -5.28 2.83 -25.81
N LEU A 14 -5.13 1.58 -26.26
CA LEU A 14 -5.35 0.42 -25.39
C LEU A 14 -4.36 0.40 -24.21
N THR A 15 -3.09 0.71 -24.45
CA THR A 15 -2.07 0.77 -23.40
C THR A 15 -2.39 1.86 -22.37
N GLU A 16 -2.71 3.08 -22.83
CA GLU A 16 -3.12 4.20 -21.97
C GLU A 16 -4.39 3.85 -21.16
N SER A 17 -5.35 3.15 -21.77
CA SER A 17 -6.56 2.70 -21.08
C SER A 17 -6.25 1.66 -20.01
N LEU A 18 -5.36 0.70 -20.30
CA LEU A 18 -4.93 -0.33 -19.35
C LEU A 18 -4.20 0.27 -18.14
N GLU A 19 -3.34 1.26 -18.35
CA GLU A 19 -2.67 1.99 -17.26
C GLU A 19 -3.68 2.72 -16.35
N GLN A 20 -4.71 3.34 -16.94
CA GLN A 20 -5.78 3.97 -16.17
C GLN A 20 -6.59 2.94 -15.37
N PHE A 21 -6.90 1.79 -15.97
CA PHE A 21 -7.59 0.71 -15.27
C PHE A 21 -6.76 0.16 -14.11
N ASP A 22 -5.47 -0.11 -14.33
CA ASP A 22 -4.57 -0.60 -13.27
C ASP A 22 -4.54 0.37 -12.08
N ARG A 23 -4.42 1.68 -12.35
CA ARG A 23 -4.47 2.71 -11.30
C ARG A 23 -5.78 2.68 -10.50
N VAL A 24 -6.93 2.55 -11.17
CA VAL A 24 -8.24 2.50 -10.50
C VAL A 24 -8.43 1.19 -9.73
N ILE A 25 -8.00 0.07 -10.29
CA ILE A 25 -8.05 -1.23 -9.63
C ILE A 25 -7.19 -1.19 -8.37
N ARG A 26 -5.94 -0.75 -8.49
CA ARG A 26 -4.99 -0.75 -7.38
C ARG A 26 -5.43 0.17 -6.25
N ARG A 27 -5.88 1.39 -6.54
CA ARG A 27 -6.37 2.32 -5.50
C ARG A 27 -7.59 1.79 -4.75
N ARG A 28 -8.47 1.04 -5.44
CA ARG A 28 -9.65 0.42 -4.82
C ARG A 28 -9.26 -0.82 -4.01
N ARG A 29 -8.34 -1.65 -4.50
CA ARG A 29 -7.79 -2.80 -3.74
C ARG A 29 -7.20 -2.35 -2.40
N PHE A 30 -6.42 -1.26 -2.41
CA PHE A 30 -5.98 -0.63 -1.17
C PHE A 30 -7.15 -0.10 -0.34
N GLY A 31 -8.15 0.54 -0.98
CA GLY A 31 -9.36 1.04 -0.32
C GLY A 31 -10.16 0.01 0.46
N PHE A 32 -10.11 -1.27 0.03
CA PHE A 32 -10.74 -2.39 0.72
C PHE A 32 -9.97 -2.92 1.94
N GLN A 33 -8.74 -2.42 2.19
CA GLN A 33 -7.96 -2.84 3.35
C GLN A 33 -8.33 -2.05 4.60
N SER A 34 -8.19 -2.69 5.76
CA SER A 34 -8.22 -1.99 7.06
C SER A 34 -6.87 -1.30 7.30
N PHE A 35 -6.91 -0.01 7.58
CA PHE A 35 -5.72 0.78 7.85
C PHE A 35 -5.57 1.09 9.34
N ILE A 36 -4.35 1.02 9.84
CA ILE A 36 -4.01 1.33 11.22
C ILE A 36 -3.56 2.78 11.30
N TYR A 37 -4.17 3.50 12.24
CA TYR A 37 -3.82 4.87 12.58
C TYR A 37 -3.23 4.88 13.99
N PHE A 38 -1.91 5.05 14.08
CA PHE A 38 -1.24 5.13 15.37
C PHE A 38 -1.38 6.53 15.94
N PRO A 39 -1.98 6.71 17.14
CA PRO A 39 -1.65 7.87 17.94
C PRO A 39 -0.16 7.78 18.27
N LYS A 40 0.59 8.88 18.12
CA LYS A 40 2.01 8.93 18.47
C LYS A 40 2.17 8.78 19.99
N VAL A 41 2.17 7.55 20.47
CA VAL A 41 2.55 7.22 21.84
C VAL A 41 4.07 7.08 21.84
N ASN A 42 4.74 7.77 22.75
CA ASN A 42 6.19 7.65 22.92
C ASN A 42 6.52 6.20 23.26
N ALA A 43 7.11 5.47 22.31
CA ALA A 43 7.56 4.11 22.53
C ALA A 43 8.81 4.11 23.41
N ASP A 44 8.93 3.10 24.27
CA ASP A 44 10.04 2.94 25.21
C ASP A 44 11.39 2.89 24.48
N ALA A 45 12.33 3.72 24.91
CA ALA A 45 13.65 3.91 24.30
C ALA A 45 14.59 2.69 24.36
N LEU A 46 14.12 1.55 24.88
CA LEU A 46 14.92 0.36 25.16
C LEU A 46 14.95 -0.66 24.01
N PHE A 47 14.10 -0.53 23.00
CA PHE A 47 14.09 -1.43 21.85
C PHE A 47 14.87 -0.86 20.66
N GLU A 48 15.76 -1.67 20.09
CA GLU A 48 16.42 -1.31 18.84
C GLU A 48 15.41 -1.18 17.71
N ARG A 49 15.28 0.04 17.18
CA ARG A 49 14.29 0.35 16.15
C ARG A 49 14.88 0.01 14.79
N CYS A 50 14.36 -1.03 14.16
CA CYS A 50 14.77 -1.47 12.83
C CYS A 50 13.58 -1.58 11.87
N CYS A 51 13.89 -1.52 10.57
CA CYS A 51 12.87 -1.71 9.54
C CYS A 51 12.46 -3.18 9.48
N LEU A 52 11.15 -3.47 9.59
CA LEU A 52 10.62 -4.85 9.49
C LEU A 52 11.06 -5.58 8.21
N VAL A 53 11.25 -4.83 7.13
CA VAL A 53 11.39 -5.39 5.78
C VAL A 53 12.84 -5.72 5.42
N CYS A 54 13.80 -4.97 5.95
CA CYS A 54 15.23 -5.13 5.63
C CYS A 54 16.12 -5.28 6.87
N ASN A 55 15.54 -5.24 8.06
CA ASN A 55 16.16 -5.38 9.38
C ASN A 55 17.30 -4.40 9.66
N LYS A 56 17.46 -3.35 8.84
CA LYS A 56 18.44 -2.29 9.07
C LYS A 56 17.90 -1.32 10.13
N SER A 57 18.72 -1.04 11.13
CA SER A 57 18.43 -0.08 12.20
C SER A 57 18.24 1.33 11.64
N PHE A 58 17.33 2.09 12.25
CA PHE A 58 17.11 3.48 11.88
C PHE A 58 18.24 4.38 12.40
N SER A 59 18.42 5.51 11.74
CA SER A 59 19.44 6.50 12.08
C SER A 59 18.98 7.88 11.61
N LEU A 60 19.74 8.93 11.92
CA LEU A 60 19.40 10.30 11.52
C LEU A 60 19.17 10.45 10.00
N PHE A 61 19.90 9.70 9.18
CA PHE A 61 19.75 9.69 7.72
C PHE A 61 18.82 8.59 7.20
N ARG A 62 18.43 7.64 8.07
CA ARG A 62 17.51 6.55 7.75
C ARG A 62 16.26 6.71 8.61
N ARG A 63 15.38 7.62 8.17
CA ARG A 63 14.11 7.89 8.85
C ARG A 63 13.20 6.67 8.86
N GLU A 64 12.52 6.50 9.97
CA GLU A 64 11.45 5.54 10.17
C GLU A 64 10.09 6.09 9.73
N PHE A 65 9.26 5.21 9.21
CA PHE A 65 7.87 5.45 8.87
C PHE A 65 7.05 4.26 9.33
N ASP A 66 5.76 4.45 9.58
CA ASP A 66 4.86 3.33 9.86
C ASP A 66 4.15 2.89 8.59
N CYS A 67 4.09 1.58 8.35
CA CYS A 67 3.21 1.04 7.35
C CYS A 67 1.77 1.13 7.86
N GLN A 68 0.91 1.87 7.17
CA GLN A 68 -0.47 2.07 7.60
C GLN A 68 -1.38 0.85 7.37
N LEU A 69 -0.85 -0.25 6.82
CA LEU A 69 -1.57 -1.53 6.69
C LEU A 69 -1.22 -2.50 7.83
N CYS A 70 0.07 -2.79 8.04
CA CYS A 70 0.48 -3.77 9.06
C CYS A 70 1.00 -3.14 10.35
N GLY A 71 1.19 -1.83 10.39
CA GLY A 71 1.60 -1.11 11.59
C GLY A 71 3.09 -1.09 11.91
N HIS A 72 3.90 -1.83 11.15
CA HIS A 72 5.31 -1.96 11.47
C HIS A 72 6.14 -0.79 10.94
N MET A 73 7.23 -0.52 11.65
CA MET A 73 8.23 0.47 11.23
C MET A 73 8.97 0.01 9.98
N VAL A 74 9.08 0.91 9.01
CA VAL A 74 9.71 0.70 7.71
C VAL A 74 10.50 1.92 7.27
N CYS A 75 11.58 1.69 6.51
CA CYS A 75 12.35 2.78 5.93
C CYS A 75 11.73 3.26 4.61
N ASN A 76 12.23 4.38 4.08
CA ASN A 76 11.79 4.90 2.79
C ASN A 76 12.03 3.89 1.66
N ASP A 77 13.18 3.22 1.60
CA ASP A 77 13.48 2.25 0.52
C ASP A 77 12.57 1.01 0.52
N CYS A 78 11.90 0.74 1.65
CA CYS A 78 11.04 -0.43 1.82
C CYS A 78 9.55 -0.08 1.81
N SER A 79 9.20 1.19 1.60
CA SER A 79 7.83 1.67 1.65
C SER A 79 7.56 2.82 0.68
N GLU A 80 6.34 2.88 0.17
CA GLU A 80 5.92 3.90 -0.79
C GLU A 80 4.51 4.40 -0.43
N GLN A 81 4.14 5.58 -0.94
CA GLN A 81 2.79 6.11 -0.82
C GLN A 81 1.92 5.63 -1.98
N TYR A 82 0.76 5.07 -1.65
CA TYR A 82 -0.25 4.63 -2.61
C TYR A 82 -1.51 5.47 -2.46
N ASP A 83 -2.17 5.71 -3.60
CA ASP A 83 -3.51 6.27 -3.61
C ASP A 83 -4.50 5.21 -3.15
N VAL A 84 -5.41 5.60 -2.25
CA VAL A 84 -6.39 4.73 -1.61
C VAL A 84 -7.76 5.37 -1.75
N GLU A 85 -8.69 4.69 -2.42
CA GLU A 85 -10.08 5.13 -2.56
C GLU A 85 -10.93 4.49 -1.46
N VAL A 86 -11.09 5.18 -0.31
CA VAL A 86 -11.82 4.66 0.87
C VAL A 86 -13.34 4.73 0.65
N ARG A 87 -13.78 5.79 -0.01
CA ARG A 87 -15.15 6.02 -0.47
C ARG A 87 -15.09 6.45 -1.92
N ILE A 88 -16.18 6.26 -2.66
CA ILE A 88 -16.25 6.62 -4.08
C ILE A 88 -15.84 8.09 -4.25
N GLY A 89 -14.76 8.32 -5.00
CA GLY A 89 -14.23 9.67 -5.24
C GLY A 89 -13.36 10.26 -4.12
N GLU A 90 -13.28 9.64 -2.95
CA GLU A 90 -12.42 10.08 -1.83
C GLU A 90 -11.08 9.33 -1.87
N ILE A 91 -10.07 9.99 -2.44
CA ILE A 91 -8.72 9.42 -2.60
C ILE A 91 -7.78 10.05 -1.58
N ARG A 92 -7.09 9.21 -0.80
CA ARG A 92 -6.04 9.61 0.13
C ARG A 92 -4.72 8.91 -0.17
N LYS A 93 -3.60 9.55 0.17
CA LYS A 93 -2.28 8.90 0.12
C LYS A 93 -2.01 8.15 1.40
N THR A 94 -1.51 6.93 1.29
CA THR A 94 -1.24 6.06 2.43
C THR A 94 0.08 5.32 2.23
N ARG A 95 0.94 5.31 3.24
CA ARG A 95 2.25 4.67 3.16
C ARG A 95 2.15 3.18 3.48
N CYS A 96 2.60 2.35 2.55
CA CYS A 96 2.56 0.89 2.65
C CYS A 96 3.96 0.31 2.44
N CYS A 97 4.30 -0.74 3.19
CA CYS A 97 5.55 -1.47 2.97
C CYS A 97 5.41 -2.42 1.79
N ARG A 98 6.53 -2.76 1.14
CA ARG A 98 6.53 -3.65 -0.04
C ARG A 98 5.87 -5.01 0.22
N LEU A 99 5.95 -5.53 1.46
CA LEU A 99 5.32 -6.80 1.82
C LEU A 99 3.79 -6.70 1.78
N CYS A 100 3.22 -5.62 2.31
CA CYS A 100 1.78 -5.38 2.24
C CYS A 100 1.33 -5.08 0.81
N VAL A 101 2.14 -4.37 0.03
CA VAL A 101 1.85 -4.10 -1.39
C VAL A 101 1.73 -5.41 -2.17
N VAL A 102 2.68 -6.34 -2.00
CA VAL A 102 2.61 -7.68 -2.63
C VAL A 102 1.33 -8.42 -2.24
N ARG A 103 0.91 -8.35 -0.98
CA ARG A 103 -0.34 -8.98 -0.51
C ARG A 103 -1.58 -8.36 -1.17
N VAL A 104 -1.66 -7.02 -1.21
CA VAL A 104 -2.78 -6.30 -1.85
C VAL A 104 -2.83 -6.58 -3.35
N ASP A 105 -1.68 -6.57 -4.03
CA ASP A 105 -1.58 -6.81 -5.46
C ASP A 105 -1.93 -8.27 -5.82
N ALA A 106 -1.66 -9.23 -4.93
CA ALA A 106 -2.01 -10.64 -5.11
C ALA A 106 -3.52 -10.94 -5.03
N CYS A 107 -4.37 -9.97 -4.63
CA CYS A 107 -5.81 -10.17 -4.42
C CYS A 107 -6.15 -11.38 -3.52
N LYS A 108 -5.27 -11.69 -2.58
CA LYS A 108 -5.52 -12.69 -1.54
C LYS A 108 -6.27 -12.00 -0.40
N TYR A 109 -7.57 -11.84 -0.57
CA TYR A 109 -8.47 -11.57 0.54
C TYR A 109 -8.75 -12.94 1.15
N ASP A 110 -7.89 -13.40 2.05
CA ASP A 110 -8.21 -14.60 2.81
C ASP A 110 -9.40 -14.22 3.70
N ASP A 111 -10.61 -14.49 3.20
CA ASP A 111 -11.90 -14.34 3.87
C ASP A 111 -12.11 -15.43 4.95
N GLU A 112 -11.03 -15.95 5.52
CA GLU A 112 -11.06 -16.85 6.67
C GLU A 112 -10.49 -16.08 7.86
N ASP A 113 -11.41 -15.67 8.76
CA ASP A 113 -11.16 -15.07 10.09
C ASP A 113 -11.02 -13.55 10.23
N LEU A 114 -11.63 -12.73 9.36
CA LEU A 114 -11.70 -11.27 9.60
C LEU A 114 -12.70 -10.85 10.70
N LEU A 115 -13.64 -11.71 11.09
CA LEU A 115 -14.66 -11.39 12.10
C LEU A 115 -14.21 -11.60 13.57
N PRO A 116 -13.37 -12.59 13.94
CA PRO A 116 -12.94 -12.75 15.33
C PRO A 116 -11.77 -11.84 15.73
N ALA A 117 -10.91 -11.44 14.78
CA ALA A 117 -9.68 -10.68 15.07
C ALA A 117 -9.88 -9.16 15.08
N LEU A 118 -10.94 -8.67 14.44
CA LEU A 118 -11.36 -7.28 14.52
C LEU A 118 -12.32 -7.16 15.71
N GLY A 119 -11.78 -6.85 16.89
CA GLY A 119 -12.59 -6.27 17.97
C GLY A 119 -13.47 -5.11 17.44
N PRO A 120 -14.48 -4.66 18.21
CA PRO A 120 -15.60 -3.89 17.70
C PRO A 120 -15.13 -2.79 16.73
N ILE A 121 -15.58 -2.91 15.48
CA ILE A 121 -15.32 -1.92 14.43
C ILE A 121 -15.93 -0.61 14.94
N ILE A 122 -15.08 0.30 15.38
CA ILE A 122 -15.50 1.67 15.71
C ILE A 122 -15.64 2.37 14.37
N VAL A 123 -16.89 2.51 13.92
CA VAL A 123 -17.31 3.31 12.75
C VAL A 123 -17.21 4.79 13.10
#